data_AF-A0A0G1TZ11-F1
#
_entry.id   AF-A0A0G1TZ11-F1
#
_cell.length_a   1.000
_cell.length_b   1.000
_cell.length_c   1.000
_cell.angle_alpha   90.00
_cell.angle_beta   90.00
_cell.angle_gamma   90.00
#
_symmetry.space_group_name_H-M   'P 1'
#
loop_
_entity.id
_entity.type
_entity.pdbx_description
1 polymer ?
#
loop_
_entity_poly.entity_id
_entity_poly.type
_entity_poly.pdbx_seq_one_letter_code
_entity_poly.pdbx_strand_id
1 'polypeptide(L)' 'MAIIVKAQPGESTDQIIKKFKKLVLQDQLLTQLKEKEFYKKPAIRKKEKMAELRRRRKHHLKRK' A
#
# COMPACT_ATOMS: atom_id res chain seq x y z
N MET A 1 -13.15 0.25 1.89
CA MET A 1 -13.48 -0.99 1.16
C MET A 1 -13.15 -2.15 2.07
N ALA A 2 -13.95 -3.21 2.12
CA ALA A 2 -13.58 -4.42 2.86
C ALA A 2 -12.75 -5.34 1.95
N ILE A 3 -11.57 -5.78 2.41
CA ILE A 3 -10.75 -6.77 1.70
C ILE A 3 -11.31 -8.15 2.05
N ILE A 4 -11.93 -8.81 1.07
CA ILE A 4 -12.50 -10.16 1.24
C ILE A 4 -11.62 -11.16 0.49
N VAL A 5 -11.11 -12.15 1.22
CA VAL A 5 -10.34 -13.26 0.65
C VAL A 5 -11.08 -14.56 0.97
N LYS A 6 -11.49 -15.30 -0.07
CA LYS A 6 -12.15 -16.59 0.05
C LYS A 6 -11.19 -17.70 -0.36
N ALA A 7 -11.10 -18.75 0.45
CA ALA A 7 -10.35 -19.95 0.12
C ALA A 7 -11.00 -20.67 -1.07
N GLN A 8 -10.17 -21.23 -1.95
CA GLN A 8 -10.61 -22.11 -3.03
C GLN A 8 -10.19 -23.57 -2.70
N PRO A 9 -10.92 -24.58 -3.20
CA PRO A 9 -10.54 -25.97 -3.04
C PRO A 9 -9.13 -26.21 -3.59
N GLY A 10 -8.23 -26.77 -2.78
CA GLY A 10 -6.84 -27.05 -3.15
C GLY A 10 -5.82 -25.94 -2.86
N GLU A 11 -6.23 -24.79 -2.31
CA GLU A 11 -5.28 -23.78 -1.84
C GLU A 11 -4.73 -24.10 -0.46
N SER A 12 -3.41 -24.03 -0.33
CA SER A 12 -2.75 -24.05 0.98
C SER A 12 -2.99 -22.74 1.74
N THR A 13 -3.09 -22.84 3.07
CA THR A 13 -3.24 -21.71 4.00
C THR A 13 -2.24 -20.58 3.73
N ASP A 14 -0.99 -20.92 3.42
CA ASP A 14 0.07 -19.93 3.14
C ASP A 14 -0.20 -19.11 1.88
N GLN A 15 -0.81 -19.73 0.87
CA GLN A 15 -1.16 -19.04 -0.38
C GLN A 15 -2.26 -18.00 -0.12
N ILE A 16 -3.24 -18.34 0.71
CA ILE A 16 -4.32 -17.44 1.11
C ILE A 16 -3.75 -16.25 1.88
N ILE A 17 -2.87 -16.49 2.84
CA ILE A 17 -2.20 -15.42 3.61
C ILE A 17 -1.40 -14.51 2.67
N LYS A 18 -0.68 -15.08 1.69
CA LYS A 18 0.08 -14.29 0.71
C LYS A 18 -0.83 -13.43 -0.17
N LYS A 19 -1.96 -13.96 -0.62
CA LYS A 19 -2.97 -13.21 -1.38
C LYS A 19 -3.55 -12.07 -0.56
N PHE A 20 -3.90 -12.31 0.69
CA PHE A 20 -4.38 -11.28 1.61
C PHE A 20 -3.35 -10.17 1.78
N LYS A 21 -2.08 -10.52 2.09
CA LYS A 21 -1.00 -9.54 2.21
C LYS A 21 -0.82 -8.70 0.94
N LYS A 22 -0.90 -9.33 -0.24
CA LYS A 22 -0.80 -8.62 -1.52
C LYS A 22 -1.95 -7.62 -1.71
N LEU A 23 -3.19 -8.00 -1.39
CA LEU A 23 -4.35 -7.13 -1.50
C LEU A 23 -4.28 -5.96 -0.52
N VAL A 24 -3.86 -6.19 0.73
CA VAL A 24 -3.64 -5.13 1.73
C VAL A 24 -2.59 -4.12 1.26
N LEU A 25 -1.50 -4.60 0.66
CA LEU A 25 -0.46 -3.74 0.11
C LEU A 25 -0.95 -2.95 -1.11
N GLN A 26 -1.75 -3.56 -1.98
CA GLN A 26 -2.32 -2.92 -3.16
C GLN A 26 -3.31 -1.81 -2.81
N ASP A 27 -4.14 -2.03 -1.78
CA ASP A 27 -5.11 -1.04 -1.29
C ASP A 27 -4.43 0.11 -0.52
N GLN A 28 -3.14 -0.02 -0.18
CA GLN A 28 -2.38 0.94 0.63
C GLN A 28 -3.05 1.27 1.97
N LEU A 29 -3.83 0.33 2.52
CA LEU A 29 -4.67 0.52 3.69
C LEU A 29 -3.87 1.04 4.90
N LEU A 30 -2.70 0.43 5.16
CA LEU A 30 -1.82 0.81 6.27
C LEU A 30 -1.27 2.24 6.11
N THR A 31 -0.95 2.63 4.88
CA THR A 31 -0.46 3.98 4.58
C THR A 31 -1.55 5.01 4.82
N GLN A 32 -2.78 4.75 4.35
CA GLN A 32 -3.93 5.63 4.56
C GLN A 32 -4.27 5.79 6.04
N LEU A 33 -4.22 4.70 6.82
CA LEU A 33 -4.44 4.76 8.27
C LEU A 33 -3.42 5.68 8.95
N LYS A 34 -2.14 5.51 8.64
CA LYS A 34 -1.06 6.36 9.18
C LYS A 34 -1.17 7.83 8.78
N GLU A 35 -1.65 8.12 7.56
CA GLU A 35 -1.89 9.49 7.10
C GLU A 35 -3.08 10.15 7.79
N LYS A 36 -4.08 9.37 8.19
CA LYS A 36 -5.31 9.82 8.86
C LYS A 36 -5.19 9.86 10.38
N GLU A 37 -4.22 9.17 10.96
CA GLU A 37 -3.99 9.10 12.41
C GLU A 37 -3.84 10.49 13.05
N PHE A 38 -3.20 11.42 12.35
CA PHE A 38 -3.03 12.81 12.81
C PHE A 38 -3.40 13.81 11.73
N TYR A 39 -3.93 14.97 12.14
CA TYR A 39 -4.12 16.08 11.22
C TYR A 39 -2.77 16.60 10.73
N LYS A 40 -2.64 16.70 9.41
CA LYS A 40 -1.49 17.33 8.75
C LYS A 40 -1.99 18.51 7.92
N LYS A 41 -1.32 19.65 8.05
CA LYS A 41 -1.56 20.82 7.20
C LYS A 41 -1.47 20.43 5.73
N PRO A 42 -2.28 21.02 4.83
CA PRO A 42 -2.30 20.66 3.41
C PRO A 42 -0.93 20.84 2.73
N ALA A 43 -0.12 21.82 3.16
CA ALA A 43 1.24 22.02 2.67
C ALA A 43 2.16 20.82 2.96
N ILE A 44 2.05 20.22 4.15
CA ILE A 44 2.86 19.06 4.55
C ILE A 44 2.44 17.84 3.72
N ARG A 45 1.13 17.62 3.53
CA ARG A 45 0.60 16.54 2.67
C ARG A 45 1.13 16.65 1.24
N LYS A 46 1.15 17.87 0.66
CA LYS A 46 1.73 18.12 -0.66
C LYS A 46 3.23 17.81 -0.70
N LYS A 47 3.98 18.23 0.33
CA LYS A 47 5.44 17.97 0.42
C LYS A 47 5.74 16.48 0.48
N GLU A 48 5.03 15.72 1.31
CA GLU A 48 5.17 14.26 1.44
C GLU A 48 4.86 13.54 0.12
N LYS A 49 3.73 13.89 -0.53
CA LYS A 49 3.35 13.32 -1.84
C LYS A 49 4.41 13.56 -2.92
N MET A 50 4.98 14.76 -2.99
CA MET A 50 6.04 15.08 -3.95
C MET A 50 7.34 14.32 -3.66
N ALA A 51 7.70 14.16 -2.38
CA ALA A 51 8.86 13.37 -1.99
C ALA A 51 8.70 11.89 -2.36
N GLU A 52 7.50 11.33 -2.19
CA GLU A 52 7.19 9.97 -2.58
C GLU A 52 7.27 9.77 -4.10
N LEU A 53 6.69 10.66 -4.89
CA LEU A 53 6.79 10.64 -6.35
C LEU A 53 8.25 10.68 -6.82
N ARG A 54 9.08 11.53 -6.21
CA ARG A 54 10.53 11.60 -6.49
C ARG A 54 11.23 10.29 -6.15
N ARG A 55 10.92 9.68 -4.99
CA ARG A 55 11.47 8.35 -4.63
C ARG A 55 11.07 7.29 -5.66
N ARG A 56 9.79 7.20 -6.02
CA ARG A 56 9.30 6.23 -7.02
C ARG A 56 9.99 6.40 -8.38
N ARG A 57 10.15 7.64 -8.86
CA ARG A 57 10.91 7.94 -10.10
C ARG A 57 12.36 7.49 -10.01
N LYS A 58 13.06 7.79 -8.91
CA LYS A 58 14.46 7.34 -8.70
C LYS A 58 14.58 5.81 -8.74
N HIS A 59 13.65 5.09 -8.11
CA HIS A 59 13.64 3.63 -8.16
C HIS A 59 13.38 3.08 -9.55
N HIS A 60 12.52 3.73 -10.34
CA HIS A 60 12.26 3.34 -11.72
C HIS A 60 13.49 3.54 -12.61
N LEU A 61 14.17 4.69 -12.49
CA LEU A 61 15.40 4.98 -13.23
C LEU A 61 16.55 4.02 -12.88
N LYS A 62 16.69 3.62 -11.61
CA LYS A 62 17.71 2.65 -11.18
C LYS A 62 17.47 1.21 -11.65
N ARG A 63 16.24 0.90 -12.10
CA ARG A 63 15.86 -0.43 -12.57
C ARG A 63 16.01 -0.61 -14.08
N LYS A 64 16.13 0.49 -14.82
CA LYS A 64 16.60 0.51 -16.22
C LYS A 64 18.12 0.52 -16.21
#